data_AF-A0A2T6NP51-F1
#
_entry.id   AF-A0A2T6NP51-F1
#
_cell.length_a   1.000
_cell.length_b   1.000
_cell.length_c   1.000
_cell.angle_alpha   90.00
_cell.angle_beta   90.00
_cell.angle_gamma   90.00
#
_symmetry.space_group_name_H-M   'P 1'
#
loop_
_entity.id
_entity.type
_entity.pdbx_description
1 polymer ?
#
loop_
_entity_poly.entity_id
_entity_poly.type
_entity_poly.pdbx_seq_one_letter_code
_entity_poly.pdbx_strand_id
1 'polypeptide(L)'
;MSLIDWRKYDPKCSTCELYKKRAVPTASPAGYVAMPKALTAENGAKALLIGEFNEKIISDCPACLNKNGDIDDNCYLCDGTGEFVQEIQVSWTTLKEIYAMAVKHLAK
;
A
#
# COMPACT_ATOMS: atom_id res chain seq x y z
N MET A 1 33.64 -2.84 -3.81
CA MET A 1 32.24 -2.52 -3.47
C MET A 1 31.58 -1.93 -4.71
N SER A 2 30.77 -2.72 -5.42
CA SER A 2 30.08 -2.24 -6.62
C SER A 2 29.00 -1.24 -6.20
N LEU A 3 29.14 0.01 -6.63
CA LEU A 3 28.10 1.02 -6.50
C LEU A 3 26.85 0.52 -7.23
N ILE A 4 25.75 0.34 -6.51
CA ILE A 4 24.45 0.07 -7.13
C ILE A 4 24.09 1.32 -7.92
N ASP A 5 24.03 1.19 -9.25
CA ASP A 5 23.60 2.27 -10.13
C ASP A 5 22.09 2.42 -10.06
N TRP A 6 21.64 3.26 -9.13
CA TRP A 6 20.22 3.56 -8.88
C TRP A 6 19.52 4.19 -10.09
N ARG A 7 20.24 4.70 -11.10
CA ARG A 7 19.63 5.23 -12.34
C ARG A 7 18.89 4.16 -13.15
N LYS A 8 19.21 2.87 -12.93
CA LYS A 8 18.48 1.73 -13.54
C LYS A 8 17.08 1.52 -12.97
N TYR A 9 16.81 2.06 -11.78
CA TYR A 9 15.53 1.92 -11.06
C TYR A 9 14.74 3.24 -11.00
N ASP A 10 15.22 4.30 -11.66
CA ASP A 10 14.50 5.57 -11.76
C ASP A 10 13.22 5.38 -12.59
N PRO A 11 12.02 5.54 -11.99
CA PRO A 11 10.74 5.40 -12.69
C PRO A 11 10.55 6.39 -13.85
N LYS A 12 11.37 7.45 -13.92
CA LYS A 12 11.33 8.49 -14.96
C LYS A 12 12.28 8.22 -16.12
N CYS A 13 13.08 7.15 -16.08
CA CYS A 13 14.05 6.85 -17.13
C CYS A 13 13.38 6.29 -18.39
N SER A 14 12.84 7.18 -19.23
CA SER A 14 12.22 6.88 -20.53
C SER A 14 13.17 6.26 -21.55
N THR A 15 14.48 6.28 -21.28
CA THR A 15 15.53 5.80 -22.16
C THR A 15 16.08 4.42 -21.79
N CYS A 16 15.72 3.83 -20.64
CA CYS A 16 16.24 2.52 -20.27
C CYS A 16 15.60 1.40 -21.12
N GLU A 17 16.43 0.45 -21.57
CA GLU A 17 15.94 -0.69 -22.36
C GLU A 17 14.94 -1.57 -21.59
N LEU A 18 14.95 -1.52 -20.25
CA LEU A 18 13.98 -2.21 -19.41
C LEU A 18 12.56 -1.65 -19.59
N TYR A 19 12.42 -0.34 -19.83
CA TYR A 19 11.13 0.29 -20.15
C TYR A 19 10.62 -0.14 -21.54
N LYS A 20 11.53 -0.26 -22.52
CA LYS A 20 11.20 -0.62 -23.91
C LYS A 20 10.69 -2.05 -24.10
N LYS A 21 11.00 -2.97 -23.17
CA LYS A 21 10.51 -4.37 -23.21
C LYS A 21 9.09 -4.55 -22.66
N ARG A 22 8.47 -3.50 -22.12
CA ARG A 22 7.08 -3.59 -21.66
C ARG A 22 6.18 -3.52 -22.89
N ALA A 23 5.65 -4.67 -23.31
CA ALA A 23 4.66 -4.73 -24.37
C ALA A 23 3.52 -3.77 -24.04
N VAL A 24 3.37 -2.71 -24.85
CA VAL A 24 2.27 -1.77 -24.74
C VAL A 24 1.01 -2.55 -25.12
N PRO A 25 0.02 -2.66 -24.22
CA PRO A 25 -1.20 -3.39 -24.54
C PRO A 25 -1.91 -2.72 -25.72
N THR A 26 -2.48 -3.54 -26.60
CA THR A 26 -3.41 -3.12 -27.65
C THR A 26 -4.43 -2.13 -27.09
N ALA A 27 -4.67 -1.03 -27.82
CA ALA A 27 -5.45 0.13 -27.38
C ALA A 27 -6.65 -0.27 -26.51
N SER A 28 -6.60 0.10 -25.23
CA SER A 28 -7.72 -0.13 -24.31
C SER A 28 -8.91 0.76 -24.72
N PRO A 29 -10.16 0.31 -24.50
CA PRO A 29 -11.33 1.16 -24.72
C PRO A 29 -11.21 2.50 -23.99
N ALA A 30 -11.86 3.55 -24.51
CA ALA A 30 -11.83 4.85 -23.89
C ALA A 30 -12.29 4.79 -22.42
N GLY A 31 -11.48 5.33 -21.51
CA GLY A 31 -11.72 5.27 -20.06
C GLY A 31 -11.13 4.05 -19.35
N TYR A 32 -10.49 3.12 -20.07
CA TYR A 32 -9.85 1.93 -19.50
C TYR A 32 -8.33 1.99 -19.63
N VAL A 33 -7.64 1.40 -18.66
CA VAL A 33 -6.19 1.19 -18.67
C VAL A 33 -5.92 -0.31 -18.57
N ALA A 34 -4.94 -0.78 -19.34
CA ALA A 34 -4.51 -2.16 -19.25
C ALA A 34 -3.72 -2.38 -17.96
N MET A 35 -4.19 -3.33 -17.17
CA MET A 35 -3.64 -3.68 -15.86
C MET A 35 -3.17 -5.14 -15.83
N PRO A 36 -2.16 -5.49 -15.02
CA PRO A 36 -1.66 -6.86 -14.95
C PRO A 36 -2.71 -7.81 -14.34
N LYS A 37 -2.72 -9.09 -14.74
CA LYS A 37 -3.66 -10.07 -14.18
C LYS A 37 -3.42 -10.40 -12.70
N ALA A 38 -2.21 -10.16 -12.21
CA ALA A 38 -1.83 -10.38 -10.81
C ALA A 38 -0.79 -9.35 -10.38
N LEU A 39 -0.79 -8.99 -9.10
CA LEU A 39 0.23 -8.11 -8.51
C LEU A 39 1.39 -8.96 -8.00
N THR A 40 2.60 -8.70 -8.50
CA THR A 40 3.81 -9.40 -8.07
C THR A 40 4.95 -8.41 -7.81
N ALA A 41 6.04 -8.86 -7.21
CA ALA A 41 7.20 -8.00 -7.05
C ALA A 41 7.92 -7.78 -8.40
N GLU A 42 7.93 -8.80 -9.25
CA GLU A 42 8.64 -8.88 -10.53
C GLU A 42 8.02 -7.96 -11.59
N ASN A 43 6.70 -7.74 -11.55
CA ASN A 43 6.03 -6.77 -12.43
C ASN A 43 6.04 -5.34 -11.88
N GLY A 44 6.72 -5.11 -10.75
CA GLY A 44 6.88 -3.81 -10.10
C GLY A 44 5.69 -3.38 -9.23
N ALA A 45 4.62 -4.15 -9.13
CA ALA A 45 3.43 -3.75 -8.38
C ALA A 45 3.72 -3.56 -6.88
N LYS A 46 4.57 -4.41 -6.28
CA LYS A 46 4.89 -4.28 -4.86
C LYS A 46 5.57 -2.96 -4.53
N ALA A 47 6.54 -2.55 -5.34
CA ALA A 47 7.25 -1.29 -5.13
C ALA A 47 6.35 -0.06 -5.32
N LEU A 48 5.30 -0.19 -6.15
CA LEU A 48 4.36 0.90 -6.43
C LEU A 48 3.24 1.04 -5.40
N LEU A 49 2.85 -0.04 -4.71
CA LEU A 49 1.62 -0.07 -3.89
C LEU A 49 1.87 -0.24 -2.39
N ILE A 50 3.05 -0.73 -1.98
CA ILE A 50 3.33 -0.92 -0.56
C ILE A 50 3.50 0.43 0.14
N GLY A 51 2.74 0.65 1.22
CA GLY A 51 2.76 1.90 1.98
C GLY A 51 1.88 3.02 1.44
N GLU A 52 1.27 2.84 0.27
CA GLU A 52 0.32 3.82 -0.30
C GLU A 52 -1.06 3.78 0.37
N PHE A 53 -1.42 2.64 0.95
CA PHE A 53 -2.71 2.43 1.60
C PHE A 53 -2.53 2.22 3.10
N ASN A 54 -3.21 3.05 3.89
CA ASN A 54 -3.29 2.94 5.34
C ASN A 54 -4.74 2.81 5.78
N GLU A 55 -4.98 2.01 6.80
CA GLU A 55 -6.25 1.92 7.52
C GLU A 55 -6.09 2.52 8.91
N LYS A 56 -7.10 3.26 9.35
CA LYS A 56 -7.19 3.78 10.71
C LYS A 56 -7.85 2.75 11.59
N ILE A 57 -7.09 2.21 12.54
CA ILE A 57 -7.62 1.38 13.60
C ILE A 57 -7.76 2.26 14.84
N ILE A 58 -8.96 2.23 15.41
CA ILE A 58 -9.23 2.85 16.70
C ILE A 58 -9.25 1.72 17.72
N SER A 59 -8.41 1.84 18.74
CA SER A 59 -8.32 0.89 19.86
C SER A 59 -8.33 1.65 21.18
N ASP A 60 -8.54 0.95 22.28
CA ASP A 60 -8.42 1.54 23.61
C ASP A 60 -6.98 2.04 23.87
N CYS A 61 -6.86 3.16 24.59
CA CYS A 61 -5.57 3.73 24.94
C CYS A 61 -4.79 2.78 25.88
N PRO A 62 -3.61 2.28 25.46
CA PRO A 62 -2.86 1.32 26.26
C PRO A 62 -2.34 1.89 27.57
N ALA A 63 -2.18 3.22 27.68
CA ALA A 63 -1.75 3.88 28.91
C ALA A 63 -2.89 4.10 29.92
N CYS A 64 -4.15 3.99 29.52
CA CYS A 64 -5.30 4.14 30.42
C CYS A 64 -5.70 2.82 31.13
N LEU A 65 -5.24 1.67 30.63
CA LEU A 65 -5.70 0.35 31.08
C LEU A 65 -5.32 -0.05 32.52
N ASN A 66 -4.50 0.74 33.23
CA ASN A 66 -3.87 0.33 34.49
C ASN A 66 -4.51 0.89 35.78
N LYS A 67 -5.67 1.55 35.73
CA LYS A 67 -6.33 2.12 36.93
C LYS A 67 -7.85 1.96 36.85
N ASN A 68 -8.37 0.84 37.36
CA ASN A 68 -9.80 0.63 37.68
C ASN A 68 -10.86 0.75 36.56
N GLY A 69 -10.46 1.00 35.31
CA GLY A 69 -11.40 1.28 34.20
C GLY A 69 -11.68 2.78 34.01
N ASP A 70 -10.96 3.65 34.72
CA ASP A 70 -11.12 5.09 34.66
C ASP A 70 -10.17 5.70 33.61
N ILE A 71 -10.69 6.60 32.78
CA ILE A 71 -9.90 7.32 31.78
C ILE A 71 -9.14 8.45 32.50
N ASP A 72 -7.83 8.54 32.28
CA ASP A 72 -7.03 9.65 32.81
C ASP A 72 -7.16 10.86 31.87
N ASP A 73 -7.87 11.89 32.34
CA ASP A 73 -8.07 13.17 31.61
C ASP A 73 -6.74 13.86 31.24
N ASN A 74 -5.63 13.48 31.87
CA ASN A 74 -4.28 13.99 31.58
C ASN A 74 -3.37 12.93 30.92
N CYS A 75 -3.95 11.90 30.29
CA CYS A 75 -3.18 10.85 29.63
C CYS A 75 -2.38 11.39 28.42
N TYR A 76 -1.05 11.28 28.46
CA TYR A 76 -0.16 11.79 27.40
C TYR A 76 -0.27 11.10 26.03
N LEU A 77 -0.99 9.97 25.93
CA LEU A 77 -1.15 9.23 24.67
C LEU A 77 -2.47 9.51 23.95
N CYS A 78 -3.53 9.76 24.70
CA CYS A 78 -4.87 9.94 24.15
C CYS A 78 -5.50 11.29 24.53
N ASP A 79 -4.78 12.14 25.27
CA ASP A 79 -5.24 13.46 25.74
C ASP A 79 -6.64 13.40 26.39
N GLY A 80 -6.88 12.36 27.21
CA GLY A 80 -8.14 12.16 27.91
C GLY A 80 -9.28 11.55 27.07
N THR A 81 -9.06 11.23 25.79
CA THR A 81 -10.11 10.62 24.95
C THR A 81 -10.36 9.15 25.25
N GLY A 82 -9.38 8.45 25.83
CA GLY A 82 -9.42 7.00 26.01
C GLY A 82 -9.19 6.20 24.72
N GLU A 83 -9.11 6.85 23.56
CA GLU A 83 -8.93 6.21 22.26
C GLU A 83 -7.50 6.40 21.75
N PHE A 84 -6.98 5.37 21.09
CA PHE A 84 -5.71 5.39 20.39
C PHE A 84 -5.96 5.11 18.90
N VAL A 85 -5.64 6.08 18.06
CA VAL A 85 -5.79 5.96 16.60
C VAL A 85 -4.45 5.58 16.00
N GLN A 86 -4.39 4.39 15.40
CA GLN A 86 -3.22 3.94 14.66
C GLN A 86 -3.50 3.93 13.16
N GLU A 87 -2.61 4.56 12.39
CA GLU A 87 -2.57 4.37 10.93
C GLU A 87 -1.67 3.18 10.62
N ILE A 88 -2.28 2.06 10.25
CA ILE A 88 -1.56 0.85 9.85
C ILE A 88 -1.54 0.69 8.34
N GLN A 89 -0.41 0.26 7.80
CA GLN A 89 -0.31 -0.03 6.37
C GLN A 89 -1.10 -1.30 6.03
N VAL A 90 -1.86 -1.25 4.93
CA VAL A 90 -2.51 -2.44 4.39
C VAL A 90 -1.45 -3.43 3.93
N SER A 91 -1.55 -4.67 4.40
CA SER A 91 -0.54 -5.69 4.11
C SER A 91 -0.48 -6.02 2.62
N TRP A 92 0.72 -6.35 2.12
CA TRP A 92 0.91 -6.80 0.74
C TRP A 92 0.04 -8.01 0.38
N THR A 93 -0.19 -8.91 1.33
CA THR A 93 -1.06 -10.07 1.17
C THR A 93 -2.51 -9.65 0.95
N THR A 94 -3.04 -8.76 1.78
CA THR A 94 -4.40 -8.23 1.66
C THR A 94 -4.60 -7.47 0.34
N LEU A 95 -3.64 -6.63 -0.06
CA LEU A 95 -3.68 -5.92 -1.35
C LEU A 95 -3.79 -6.88 -2.54
N LYS A 96 -3.04 -7.98 -2.53
CA LYS A 96 -3.15 -9.01 -3.59
C LYS A 96 -4.51 -9.67 -3.63
N GLU A 97 -5.11 -9.95 -2.47
CA GLU A 97 -6.42 -10.60 -2.38
C GLU A 97 -7.53 -9.68 -2.91
N ILE A 98 -7.54 -8.42 -2.48
CA ILE A 98 -8.47 -7.39 -2.98
C ILE A 98 -8.34 -7.27 -4.50
N TYR A 99 -7.11 -7.15 -5.01
CA TYR A 99 -6.87 -7.02 -6.44
C TYR A 99 -7.30 -8.27 -7.22
N ALA A 100 -7.04 -9.48 -6.69
CA ALA A 100 -7.47 -10.72 -7.31
C ALA A 100 -9.01 -10.79 -7.42
N MET A 101 -9.73 -10.30 -6.42
CA MET A 101 -11.19 -10.17 -6.47
C MET A 101 -11.62 -9.16 -7.54
N ALA A 102 -10.97 -7.99 -7.62
CA ALA A 102 -11.25 -7.02 -8.69
C ALA A 102 -11.06 -7.63 -10.08
N VAL A 103 -9.94 -8.31 -10.33
CA VAL A 103 -9.68 -9.00 -11.62
C VAL A 103 -10.73 -10.08 -11.88
N LYS A 104 -11.06 -10.92 -10.89
CA LYS A 104 -12.05 -12.00 -11.04
C LYS A 104 -13.43 -11.49 -11.46
N HIS A 105 -13.85 -10.34 -10.92
CA HIS A 105 -15.19 -9.80 -11.15
C HIS A 105 -15.26 -8.80 -12.31
N LEU A 106 -14.17 -8.09 -12.61
CA LEU A 106 -14.14 -6.98 -13.56
C LEU A 106 -13.42 -7.30 -14.89
N ALA A 107 -12.60 -8.34 -14.97
CA ALA A 107 -11.88 -8.69 -16.20
C ALA A 107 -12.75 -9.47 -17.22
N LYS A 108 -14.05 -9.19 -17.25
CA LYS A 108 -15.04 -9.82 -18.14
C LYS A 108 -15.30 -8.97 -19.38
#